data_AF-A0A9P8S712-F1
#
_entry.id   AF-A0A9P8S712-F1
#
_cell.length_a   1.000
_cell.length_b   1.000
_cell.length_c   1.000
_cell.angle_alpha   90.00
_cell.angle_beta   90.00
_cell.angle_gamma   90.00
#
_symmetry.space_group_name_H-M   'P 1'
#
loop_
_entity.id
_entity.type
_entity.pdbx_description
1 polymer ?
#
loop_
_entity_poly.entity_id
_entity_poly.type
_entity_poly.pdbx_seq_one_letter_code
_entity_poly.pdbx_strand_id
1 'polypeptide(L)'
;MAGQIRVPYADGMTEGQGYNSYLQQTCMHNAVTINSTAGSDSPMDLSYQAREIKDYKYHHHTFSELLQTLDISAGAGIVGWGTDTKIDSKFLDRTEIKKSLLTYVVKVDARRQPSATVTYTFNWKSPSDPRGLYGDHFISDFVKGGALFARVSIITNEKSTSHELQVAAKTAFSVFSANAQVTTEVKESIQKIQKSSEVKIYLHYVGTPTEMKPSDEAENNMMRLKEVADSFYSNAPKHTYKRFALLEKYTNIPDFNGSFVPFDYTEAKDRSWAVFNDFTKCLVVQNMLRAIDSDHYTNGRSDRDRLNNKVITQLQLYRNWVARVSKKPEEARSPPSGDFPAKLQTEVLLAVKRRKYIAQSIRLQNNRRTHFIDDYKHDTAKELFRFEAYDFDQLMGTTKIIFGKMNNEDRKIAAGVPLFDHAGQPRRVSLLRVTDYADSIESRRVVSTVKPGHLGPKATRVLSQHRSEAARRSGVIYGSVSEAIILTMTAAREKYLALLLEEYHAMTNMFSLFHLISDRTNGYYSPLTAP
;
A
#
# COMPACT_ATOMS: atom_id res chain seq x y z
N MET A 1 -3.00 -33.90 4.30
CA MET A 1 -3.80 -33.33 3.20
C MET A 1 -3.15 -32.02 2.77
N ALA A 2 -2.54 -31.97 1.59
CA ALA A 2 -2.07 -30.71 1.03
C ALA A 2 -3.29 -29.79 0.84
N GLY A 3 -3.20 -28.54 1.26
CA GLY A 3 -4.35 -27.62 1.30
C GLY A 3 -4.97 -27.46 -0.09
N GLN A 4 -6.27 -27.77 -0.20
CA GLN A 4 -7.05 -27.56 -1.42
C GLN A 4 -6.98 -26.09 -1.83
N ILE A 5 -6.63 -25.82 -3.09
CA ILE A 5 -6.50 -24.45 -3.59
C ILE A 5 -7.91 -23.87 -3.78
N ARG A 6 -8.12 -22.64 -3.30
CA ARG A 6 -9.37 -21.90 -3.48
C ARG A 6 -9.11 -20.57 -4.14
N VAL A 7 -10.08 -20.09 -4.91
CA VAL A 7 -10.06 -18.78 -5.56
C VAL A 7 -11.41 -18.07 -5.41
N PRO A 8 -11.44 -16.73 -5.34
CA PRO A 8 -12.70 -15.99 -5.25
C PRO A 8 -13.66 -16.38 -6.37
N TYR A 9 -14.92 -16.55 -6.02
CA TYR A 9 -15.96 -16.74 -7.03
C TYR A 9 -16.12 -15.48 -7.88
N ALA A 10 -16.31 -15.66 -9.19
CA ALA A 10 -16.79 -14.64 -10.10
C ALA A 10 -17.93 -15.21 -10.94
N ASP A 11 -18.81 -14.33 -11.41
CA ASP A 11 -19.96 -14.71 -12.24
C ASP A 11 -19.49 -15.43 -13.51
N GLY A 12 -20.22 -16.48 -13.88
CA GLY A 12 -19.88 -17.35 -15.01
C GLY A 12 -18.97 -18.54 -14.66
N MET A 13 -18.45 -18.64 -13.43
CA MET A 13 -17.74 -19.84 -12.99
C MET A 13 -18.70 -21.04 -12.80
N THR A 14 -18.37 -22.16 -13.42
CA THR A 14 -19.13 -23.44 -13.30
C THR A 14 -18.25 -24.58 -12.83
N GLU A 15 -18.85 -25.58 -12.18
CA GLU A 15 -18.19 -26.87 -11.90
C GLU A 15 -17.70 -27.51 -13.21
N GLY A 16 -16.57 -28.22 -13.13
CA GLY A 16 -15.97 -28.88 -14.28
C GLY A 16 -15.29 -27.95 -15.28
N GLN A 17 -15.26 -26.64 -15.03
CA GLN A 17 -14.61 -25.66 -15.89
C GLN A 17 -13.10 -25.66 -15.66
N GLY A 18 -12.32 -25.62 -16.73
CA GLY A 18 -10.88 -25.41 -16.65
C GLY A 18 -10.53 -24.04 -16.10
N TYR A 19 -9.36 -23.92 -15.47
CA TYR A 19 -9.00 -22.73 -14.71
C TYR A 19 -7.51 -22.44 -14.75
N ASN A 20 -7.17 -21.17 -15.01
CA ASN A 20 -5.83 -20.64 -14.86
C ASN A 20 -5.66 -20.05 -13.46
N SER A 21 -4.97 -20.77 -12.57
CA SER A 21 -4.82 -20.38 -11.16
C SER A 21 -3.87 -19.20 -10.96
N TYR A 22 -3.02 -18.87 -11.95
CA TYR A 22 -2.11 -17.73 -11.90
C TYR A 22 -2.81 -16.41 -12.23
N LEU A 23 -3.59 -16.36 -13.31
CA LEU A 23 -4.39 -15.20 -13.72
C LEU A 23 -5.76 -15.15 -13.02
N GLN A 24 -6.13 -16.22 -12.32
CA GLN A 24 -7.46 -16.45 -11.76
C GLN A 24 -8.56 -16.28 -12.83
N GLN A 25 -8.37 -16.93 -13.97
CA GLN A 25 -9.29 -16.81 -15.12
C GLN A 25 -9.89 -18.17 -15.45
N THR A 26 -11.18 -18.16 -15.77
CA THR A 26 -11.89 -19.31 -16.31
C THR A 26 -11.38 -19.65 -17.70
N CYS A 27 -11.25 -20.95 -17.99
CA CYS A 27 -10.84 -21.48 -19.28
C CYS A 27 -12.01 -22.26 -19.89
N MET A 28 -11.75 -23.42 -20.50
CA MET A 28 -12.76 -24.25 -21.15
C MET A 28 -13.89 -24.68 -20.20
N HIS A 29 -15.13 -24.39 -20.59
CA HIS A 29 -16.31 -24.96 -19.95
C HIS A 29 -16.39 -26.46 -20.21
N ASN A 30 -16.90 -27.20 -19.23
CA ASN A 30 -17.05 -28.65 -19.29
C ASN A 30 -15.73 -29.37 -19.64
N ALA A 31 -14.62 -28.91 -19.07
CA ALA A 31 -13.33 -29.59 -19.14
C ALA A 31 -13.34 -30.94 -18.40
N VAL A 32 -14.14 -31.03 -17.34
CA VAL A 32 -14.32 -32.23 -16.52
C VAL A 32 -15.81 -32.42 -16.24
N THR A 33 -16.31 -33.64 -16.43
CA THR A 33 -17.64 -34.02 -15.94
C THR A 33 -17.52 -34.43 -14.48
N ILE A 34 -18.31 -33.81 -13.61
CA ILE A 34 -18.28 -34.06 -12.16
C ILE A 34 -19.55 -34.79 -11.77
N ASN A 35 -19.39 -35.97 -11.17
CA ASN A 35 -20.49 -36.71 -10.57
C ASN A 35 -20.35 -36.62 -9.04
N SER A 36 -21.29 -35.92 -8.41
CA SER A 36 -21.31 -35.74 -6.96
C SER A 36 -22.39 -36.61 -6.32
N THR A 37 -22.07 -37.23 -5.20
CA THR A 37 -23.06 -37.81 -4.29
C THR A 37 -23.28 -36.86 -3.13
N ALA A 38 -24.53 -36.52 -2.85
CA ALA A 38 -24.88 -35.54 -1.83
C ALA A 38 -24.33 -35.97 -0.46
N GLY A 39 -23.43 -35.17 0.10
CA GLY A 39 -22.98 -35.29 1.48
C GLY A 39 -23.93 -34.58 2.44
N SER A 40 -23.80 -34.86 3.74
CA SER A 40 -24.52 -34.15 4.79
C SER A 40 -24.10 -32.68 4.86
N ASP A 41 -25.00 -31.76 5.24
CA ASP A 41 -24.67 -30.34 5.38
C ASP A 41 -23.43 -30.12 6.27
N SER A 42 -22.39 -29.49 5.71
CA SER A 42 -21.20 -29.13 6.47
C SER A 42 -21.52 -27.99 7.44
N PRO A 43 -20.88 -27.97 8.62
CA PRO A 43 -21.00 -26.86 9.54
C PRO A 43 -20.50 -25.57 8.88
N MET A 44 -21.18 -24.47 9.21
CA MET A 44 -20.81 -23.15 8.75
C MET A 44 -19.66 -22.59 9.59
N ASP A 45 -18.58 -22.18 8.93
CA ASP A 45 -17.48 -21.40 9.48
C ASP A 45 -17.80 -19.91 9.30
N LEU A 46 -17.87 -19.17 10.40
CA LEU A 46 -18.26 -17.76 10.42
C LEU A 46 -17.23 -16.96 11.23
N SER A 47 -16.64 -15.95 10.60
CA SER A 47 -15.64 -15.08 11.21
C SER A 47 -16.02 -13.60 11.06
N TYR A 48 -15.71 -12.81 12.08
CA TYR A 48 -15.90 -11.36 12.10
C TYR A 48 -14.78 -10.69 12.87
N GLN A 49 -13.99 -9.88 12.18
CA GLN A 49 -12.82 -9.21 12.76
C GLN A 49 -12.50 -7.91 12.04
N ALA A 50 -11.83 -6.99 12.73
CA ALA A 50 -11.10 -5.88 12.13
C ALA A 50 -9.60 -6.07 12.29
N ARG A 51 -8.84 -5.65 11.27
CA ARG A 51 -7.38 -5.65 11.29
C ARG A 51 -6.85 -4.31 10.79
N GLU A 52 -5.88 -3.75 11.51
CA GLU A 52 -5.09 -2.63 11.02
C GLU A 52 -4.14 -3.11 9.92
N ILE A 53 -4.22 -2.49 8.76
CA ILE A 53 -3.31 -2.70 7.64
C ILE A 53 -2.19 -1.69 7.79
N LYS A 54 -1.02 -2.16 8.26
CA LYS A 54 0.10 -1.29 8.60
C LYS A 54 1.05 -1.14 7.42
N ASP A 55 1.30 0.10 7.00
CA ASP A 55 2.41 0.38 6.11
C ASP A 55 3.74 0.31 6.85
N TYR A 56 4.21 -0.91 7.11
CA TYR A 56 5.54 -1.10 7.66
C TYR A 56 6.56 -0.66 6.62
N LYS A 57 7.20 0.47 6.89
CA LYS A 57 8.27 1.09 6.09
C LYS A 57 9.36 0.11 5.58
N TYR A 58 9.58 -0.99 6.28
CA TYR A 58 10.61 -1.99 5.98
C TYR A 58 10.10 -3.28 5.31
N HIS A 59 8.78 -3.39 5.12
CA HIS A 59 8.13 -4.58 4.60
C HIS A 59 7.09 -4.16 3.57
N HIS A 60 7.41 -4.36 2.29
CA HIS A 60 6.58 -4.06 1.12
C HIS A 60 5.26 -4.87 1.03
N HIS A 61 4.63 -5.21 2.16
CA HIS A 61 3.57 -6.22 2.26
C HIS A 61 2.18 -5.63 2.43
N THR A 62 2.02 -4.39 2.90
CA THR A 62 0.74 -3.74 3.22
C THR A 62 -0.32 -3.79 2.14
N PHE A 63 0.08 -3.43 0.92
CA PHE A 63 -0.83 -3.39 -0.22
C PHE A 63 -1.10 -4.80 -0.76
N SER A 64 -0.10 -5.68 -0.67
CA SER A 64 -0.23 -7.09 -1.00
C SER A 64 -1.15 -7.81 -0.01
N GLU A 65 -1.10 -7.48 1.28
CA GLU A 65 -1.98 -8.00 2.34
C GLU A 65 -3.45 -7.69 2.05
N LEU A 66 -3.73 -6.53 1.45
CA LEU A 66 -5.09 -6.18 1.03
C LEU A 66 -5.61 -7.11 -0.07
N LEU A 67 -4.80 -7.38 -1.11
CA LEU A 67 -5.19 -8.34 -2.16
C LEU A 67 -5.23 -9.78 -1.65
N GLN A 68 -4.29 -10.16 -0.77
CA GLN A 68 -4.29 -11.48 -0.13
C GLN A 68 -5.53 -11.67 0.74
N THR A 69 -6.01 -10.61 1.41
CA THR A 69 -7.26 -10.64 2.19
C THR A 69 -8.48 -10.92 1.30
N LEU A 70 -8.43 -10.48 0.04
CA LEU A 70 -9.44 -10.75 -0.99
C LEU A 70 -9.20 -12.08 -1.72
N ASP A 71 -8.15 -12.84 -1.38
CA ASP A 71 -7.69 -14.07 -2.04
C ASP A 71 -7.36 -13.87 -3.55
N ILE A 72 -6.83 -12.69 -3.92
CA ILE A 72 -6.51 -12.35 -5.32
C ILE A 72 -5.00 -12.45 -5.57
N SER A 73 -4.64 -13.14 -6.65
CA SER A 73 -3.25 -13.34 -7.04
C SER A 73 -2.64 -12.05 -7.59
N ALA A 74 -1.32 -11.90 -7.48
CA ALA A 74 -0.60 -10.77 -8.05
C ALA A 74 -0.81 -10.65 -9.58
N GLY A 75 -0.76 -11.77 -10.31
CA GLY A 75 -1.00 -11.80 -11.76
C GLY A 75 -2.42 -11.33 -12.12
N ALA A 76 -3.43 -11.82 -11.40
CA ALA A 76 -4.81 -11.36 -11.55
C ALA A 76 -4.97 -9.88 -11.20
N GLY A 77 -4.28 -9.41 -10.15
CA GLY A 77 -4.29 -8.01 -9.73
C GLY A 77 -3.70 -7.06 -10.76
N ILE A 78 -2.62 -7.44 -11.47
CA ILE A 78 -2.01 -6.62 -12.54
C ILE A 78 -2.93 -6.55 -13.77
N VAL A 79 -3.46 -7.71 -14.20
CA VAL A 79 -4.27 -7.80 -15.43
C VAL A 79 -5.67 -7.23 -15.22
N GLY A 80 -6.29 -7.46 -14.07
CA GLY A 80 -7.62 -6.97 -13.74
C GLY A 80 -7.66 -5.51 -13.29
N TRP A 81 -6.51 -4.86 -13.10
CA TRP A 81 -6.47 -3.49 -12.60
C TRP A 81 -7.19 -2.50 -13.52
N GLY A 82 -8.18 -1.80 -12.97
CA GLY A 82 -8.97 -0.81 -13.72
C GLY A 82 -10.00 -1.44 -14.65
N THR A 83 -10.33 -2.72 -14.46
CA THR A 83 -11.47 -3.38 -15.09
C THR A 83 -12.57 -3.60 -14.06
N ASP A 84 -13.83 -3.45 -14.46
CA ASP A 84 -14.99 -3.53 -13.56
C ASP A 84 -15.29 -4.96 -13.03
N THR A 85 -14.44 -5.94 -13.35
CA THR A 85 -14.80 -7.36 -13.29
C THR A 85 -14.38 -8.11 -12.03
N LYS A 86 -13.44 -7.58 -11.21
CA LYS A 86 -12.88 -8.36 -10.07
C LYS A 86 -12.75 -7.60 -8.76
N ILE A 87 -12.34 -6.33 -8.79
CA ILE A 87 -12.21 -5.50 -7.57
C ILE A 87 -12.41 -4.04 -7.98
N ASP A 88 -13.16 -3.28 -7.18
CA ASP A 88 -13.22 -1.83 -7.37
C ASP A 88 -11.83 -1.21 -7.16
N SER A 89 -11.33 -0.53 -8.20
CA SER A 89 -10.06 0.20 -8.16
C SER A 89 -9.97 1.19 -6.98
N LYS A 90 -11.10 1.72 -6.51
CA LYS A 90 -11.17 2.59 -5.32
C LYS A 90 -10.85 1.83 -4.04
N PHE A 91 -11.31 0.59 -3.88
CA PHE A 91 -10.97 -0.28 -2.75
C PHE A 91 -9.47 -0.57 -2.69
N LEU A 92 -8.80 -0.51 -3.84
CA LEU A 92 -7.36 -0.73 -3.98
C LEU A 92 -6.54 0.57 -4.18
N ASP A 93 -7.09 1.75 -3.88
CA ASP A 93 -6.34 3.00 -4.05
C ASP A 93 -5.12 3.11 -3.10
N ARG A 94 -3.94 2.80 -3.63
CA ARG A 94 -2.65 2.91 -2.90
C ARG A 94 -2.29 4.36 -2.55
N THR A 95 -2.72 5.34 -3.34
CA THR A 95 -2.49 6.76 -3.03
C THR A 95 -3.26 7.16 -1.78
N GLU A 96 -4.51 6.74 -1.65
CA GLU A 96 -5.31 7.00 -0.45
C GLU A 96 -4.76 6.28 0.77
N ILE A 97 -4.42 5.00 0.66
CA ILE A 97 -3.84 4.22 1.77
C ILE A 97 -2.56 4.91 2.26
N LYS A 98 -1.70 5.36 1.34
CA LYS A 98 -0.49 6.11 1.69
C LYS A 98 -0.77 7.47 2.30
N LYS A 99 -1.90 8.10 2.01
CA LYS A 99 -2.32 9.38 2.61
C LYS A 99 -2.95 9.22 3.99
N SER A 100 -3.39 8.01 4.33
CA SER A 100 -4.11 7.73 5.56
C SER A 100 -3.14 7.61 6.74
N LEU A 101 -3.52 8.17 7.89
CA LEU A 101 -2.83 7.93 9.16
C LEU A 101 -2.96 6.46 9.56
N LEU A 102 -4.16 5.89 9.38
CA LEU A 102 -4.48 4.50 9.66
C LEU A 102 -5.36 3.94 8.55
N THR A 103 -5.15 2.67 8.21
CA THR A 103 -6.05 1.91 7.35
C THR A 103 -6.47 0.64 8.08
N TYR A 104 -7.76 0.38 8.14
CA TYR A 104 -8.30 -0.87 8.70
C TYR A 104 -9.07 -1.63 7.64
N VAL A 105 -9.08 -2.96 7.74
CA VAL A 105 -9.99 -3.83 7.01
C VAL A 105 -10.88 -4.55 8.02
N VAL A 106 -12.18 -4.28 7.93
CA VAL A 106 -13.22 -5.06 8.61
C VAL A 106 -13.61 -6.20 7.67
N LYS A 107 -13.64 -7.42 8.19
CA LYS A 107 -13.97 -8.62 7.44
C LYS A 107 -15.03 -9.41 8.19
N VAL A 108 -16.16 -9.64 7.52
CA VAL A 108 -17.16 -10.66 7.88
C VAL A 108 -17.11 -11.74 6.80
N ASP A 109 -16.84 -12.98 7.16
CA ASP A 109 -16.64 -14.08 6.20
C ASP A 109 -17.37 -15.33 6.67
N ALA A 110 -18.28 -15.80 5.83
CA ALA A 110 -19.18 -16.91 6.05
C ALA A 110 -18.91 -17.99 5.00
N ARG A 111 -18.66 -19.22 5.46
CA ARG A 111 -18.21 -20.32 4.61
C ARG A 111 -18.89 -21.62 5.01
N ARG A 112 -19.35 -22.37 4.02
CA ARG A 112 -19.85 -23.73 4.17
C ARG A 112 -19.04 -24.61 3.24
N GLN A 113 -18.29 -25.53 3.82
CA GLN A 113 -17.50 -26.47 3.04
C GLN A 113 -18.43 -27.40 2.26
N PRO A 114 -18.09 -27.79 1.04
CA PRO A 114 -18.76 -28.91 0.41
C PRO A 114 -18.42 -30.21 1.15
N SER A 115 -19.39 -31.12 1.22
CA SER A 115 -19.27 -32.44 1.87
C SER A 115 -19.47 -33.59 0.90
N ALA A 116 -19.57 -33.31 -0.41
CA ALA A 116 -19.85 -34.30 -1.41
C ALA A 116 -18.63 -35.20 -1.67
N THR A 117 -18.88 -36.50 -1.83
CA THR A 117 -17.90 -37.38 -2.48
C THR A 117 -18.08 -37.21 -3.98
N VAL A 118 -16.98 -36.89 -4.67
CA VAL A 118 -16.99 -36.54 -6.09
C VAL A 118 -16.12 -37.50 -6.89
N THR A 119 -16.60 -37.87 -8.07
CA THR A 119 -15.82 -38.56 -9.10
C THR A 119 -15.73 -37.67 -10.34
N TYR A 120 -14.62 -37.80 -11.05
CA TYR A 120 -14.26 -36.93 -12.16
C TYR A 120 -14.04 -37.75 -13.43
N THR A 121 -14.47 -37.20 -14.56
CA THR A 121 -14.24 -37.75 -15.92
C THR A 121 -13.69 -36.63 -16.79
N PHE A 122 -12.51 -36.81 -17.38
CA PHE A 122 -11.86 -35.78 -18.17
C PHE A 122 -12.42 -35.71 -19.60
N ASN A 123 -12.89 -34.54 -20.03
CA ASN A 123 -13.47 -34.33 -21.35
C ASN A 123 -12.38 -33.83 -22.33
N TRP A 124 -11.56 -34.76 -22.83
CA TRP A 124 -10.46 -34.44 -23.75
C TRP A 124 -10.93 -34.09 -25.17
N LYS A 125 -10.46 -32.95 -25.70
CA LYS A 125 -10.74 -32.46 -27.06
C LYS A 125 -9.53 -32.41 -27.99
N SER A 126 -8.34 -32.78 -27.50
CA SER A 126 -7.09 -32.78 -28.28
C SER A 126 -6.77 -31.47 -29.03
N PRO A 127 -6.79 -30.29 -28.38
CA PRO A 127 -6.45 -29.02 -29.03
C PRO A 127 -4.95 -28.87 -29.32
N SER A 128 -4.59 -27.90 -30.16
CA SER A 128 -3.19 -27.53 -30.43
C SER A 128 -2.47 -26.86 -29.25
N ASP A 129 -3.20 -26.13 -28.41
CA ASP A 129 -2.71 -25.58 -27.13
C ASP A 129 -3.59 -26.05 -25.95
N PRO A 130 -3.36 -27.28 -25.44
CA PRO A 130 -4.10 -27.81 -24.30
C PRO A 130 -3.99 -26.95 -23.05
N ARG A 131 -2.81 -26.39 -22.77
CA ARG A 131 -2.55 -25.63 -21.54
C ARG A 131 -3.28 -24.29 -21.56
N GLY A 132 -3.33 -23.62 -22.71
CA GLY A 132 -4.14 -22.42 -22.89
C GLY A 132 -5.64 -22.69 -22.82
N LEU A 133 -6.11 -23.83 -23.36
CA LEU A 133 -7.54 -24.17 -23.39
C LEU A 133 -8.08 -24.66 -22.04
N TYR A 134 -7.34 -25.53 -21.35
CA TYR A 134 -7.78 -26.19 -20.11
C TYR A 134 -7.29 -25.47 -18.84
N GLY A 135 -6.23 -24.67 -18.93
CA GLY A 135 -5.57 -24.09 -17.75
C GLY A 135 -4.74 -25.13 -16.99
N ASP A 136 -4.40 -24.81 -15.75
CA ASP A 136 -3.60 -25.69 -14.88
C ASP A 136 -4.42 -26.49 -13.87
N HIS A 137 -5.65 -26.07 -13.57
CA HIS A 137 -6.59 -26.75 -12.70
C HIS A 137 -7.98 -26.77 -13.33
N PHE A 138 -8.92 -27.45 -12.69
CA PHE A 138 -10.35 -27.30 -12.96
C PHE A 138 -11.11 -26.95 -11.68
N ILE A 139 -12.29 -26.35 -11.83
CA ILE A 139 -13.19 -26.05 -10.71
C ILE A 139 -13.89 -27.35 -10.32
N SER A 140 -13.57 -27.89 -9.15
CA SER A 140 -14.15 -29.15 -8.66
C SER A 140 -15.44 -28.97 -7.90
N ASP A 141 -15.59 -27.85 -7.18
CA ASP A 141 -16.76 -27.54 -6.36
C ASP A 141 -16.74 -26.06 -5.95
N PHE A 142 -17.71 -25.62 -5.17
CA PHE A 142 -17.79 -24.29 -4.59
C PHE A 142 -17.98 -24.33 -3.08
N VAL A 143 -17.21 -23.50 -2.38
CA VAL A 143 -17.54 -23.12 -1.00
C VAL A 143 -18.70 -22.13 -1.07
N LYS A 144 -19.79 -22.45 -0.37
CA LYS A 144 -20.96 -21.56 -0.27
C LYS A 144 -20.83 -20.59 0.90
N GLY A 145 -21.55 -19.49 0.87
CA GLY A 145 -21.56 -18.44 1.90
C GLY A 145 -21.45 -17.06 1.29
N GLY A 146 -20.71 -16.17 1.94
CA GLY A 146 -20.53 -14.80 1.51
C GLY A 146 -19.48 -14.06 2.35
N ALA A 147 -18.95 -12.97 1.85
CA ALA A 147 -18.07 -12.11 2.61
C ALA A 147 -18.36 -10.63 2.38
N LEU A 148 -18.22 -9.87 3.45
CA LEU A 148 -18.17 -8.42 3.45
C LEU A 148 -16.77 -7.99 3.85
N PHE A 149 -16.16 -7.15 3.03
CA PHE A 149 -14.92 -6.45 3.32
C PHE A 149 -15.21 -4.96 3.36
N ALA A 150 -14.76 -4.26 4.40
CA ALA A 150 -14.78 -2.82 4.45
C ALA A 150 -13.37 -2.29 4.69
N ARG A 151 -12.85 -1.50 3.74
CA ARG A 151 -11.64 -0.71 3.96
C ARG A 151 -12.03 0.61 4.59
N VAL A 152 -11.43 0.93 5.73
CA VAL A 152 -11.61 2.22 6.42
C VAL A 152 -10.29 2.96 6.43
N SER A 153 -10.26 4.10 5.75
CA SER A 153 -9.12 5.03 5.69
C SER A 153 -9.38 6.18 6.65
N ILE A 154 -8.48 6.41 7.62
CA ILE A 154 -8.54 7.57 8.54
C ILE A 154 -7.45 8.56 8.09
N ILE A 155 -7.86 9.69 7.54
CA ILE A 155 -6.99 10.71 6.96
C ILE A 155 -7.02 11.95 7.84
N THR A 156 -5.87 12.43 8.29
CA THR A 156 -5.79 13.68 9.07
C THR A 156 -4.66 14.57 8.58
N ASN A 157 -4.92 15.87 8.59
CA ASN A 157 -3.91 16.90 8.32
C ASN A 157 -3.26 17.42 9.61
N GLU A 158 -3.77 16.99 10.77
CA GLU A 158 -3.36 17.46 12.09
C GLU A 158 -2.45 16.46 12.78
N LYS A 159 -1.19 16.83 12.94
CA LYS A 159 -0.19 15.94 13.55
C LYS A 159 -0.29 15.86 15.06
N SER A 160 -0.74 16.93 15.71
CA SER A 160 -0.91 17.01 17.16
C SER A 160 -1.86 15.93 17.68
N THR A 161 -2.87 15.57 16.88
CA THR A 161 -3.90 14.58 17.25
C THR A 161 -3.55 13.15 16.81
N SER A 162 -2.44 12.93 16.10
CA SER A 162 -2.11 11.63 15.49
C SER A 162 -2.05 10.47 16.50
N HIS A 163 -1.35 10.65 17.63
CA HIS A 163 -1.25 9.61 18.65
C HIS A 163 -2.62 9.33 19.30
N GLU A 164 -3.38 10.39 19.58
CA GLU A 164 -4.70 10.27 20.16
C GLU A 164 -5.70 9.59 19.23
N LEU A 165 -5.62 9.87 17.93
CA LEU A 165 -6.40 9.20 16.89
C LEU A 165 -6.03 7.72 16.76
N GLN A 166 -4.75 7.35 16.93
CA GLN A 166 -4.33 5.95 16.97
C GLN A 166 -4.90 5.18 18.17
N VAL A 167 -4.92 5.80 19.35
CA VAL A 167 -5.55 5.22 20.53
C VAL A 167 -7.06 5.09 20.33
N ALA A 168 -7.71 6.16 19.88
CA ALA A 168 -9.15 6.15 19.59
C ALA A 168 -9.51 5.09 18.54
N ALA A 169 -8.72 4.94 17.47
CA ALA A 169 -8.96 3.94 16.45
C ALA A 169 -8.88 2.51 17.01
N LYS A 170 -7.88 2.18 17.83
CA LYS A 170 -7.80 0.86 18.46
C LYS A 170 -9.05 0.54 19.29
N THR A 171 -9.53 1.51 20.07
CA THR A 171 -10.77 1.37 20.84
C THR A 171 -11.98 1.22 19.94
N ALA A 172 -12.14 2.11 18.95
CA ALA A 172 -13.26 2.08 18.01
C ALA A 172 -13.34 0.77 17.23
N PHE A 173 -12.20 0.24 16.75
CA PHE A 173 -12.18 -0.97 15.95
C PHE A 173 -12.37 -2.26 16.74
N SER A 174 -12.22 -2.23 18.07
CA SER A 174 -12.49 -3.39 18.92
C SER A 174 -13.94 -3.89 18.83
N VAL A 175 -14.87 -2.99 18.45
CA VAL A 175 -16.29 -3.32 18.32
C VAL A 175 -16.58 -4.23 17.14
N PHE A 176 -15.72 -4.29 16.11
CA PHE A 176 -15.93 -5.11 14.91
C PHE A 176 -15.53 -6.58 15.15
N SER A 177 -16.29 -7.23 16.01
CA SER A 177 -16.18 -8.66 16.29
C SER A 177 -17.55 -9.24 16.65
N ALA A 178 -17.66 -10.57 16.60
CA ALA A 178 -18.90 -11.26 16.93
C ALA A 178 -19.37 -10.93 18.35
N ASN A 179 -20.63 -10.51 18.48
CA ASN A 179 -21.30 -10.18 19.76
C ASN A 179 -20.71 -8.99 20.53
N ALA A 180 -19.76 -8.24 19.97
CA ALA A 180 -19.23 -7.06 20.63
C ALA A 180 -20.26 -5.92 20.66
N GLN A 181 -20.48 -5.40 21.86
CA GLN A 181 -21.43 -4.33 22.15
C GLN A 181 -20.76 -2.96 22.00
N VAL A 182 -21.54 -1.99 21.51
CA VAL A 182 -21.09 -0.60 21.39
C VAL A 182 -21.16 0.08 22.75
N THR A 183 -20.04 0.11 23.49
CA THR A 183 -19.93 0.80 24.79
C THR A 183 -19.85 2.32 24.64
N THR A 184 -19.96 3.06 25.74
CA THR A 184 -19.82 4.52 25.75
C THR A 184 -18.44 4.95 25.24
N GLU A 185 -17.37 4.28 25.67
CA GLU A 185 -15.99 4.58 25.28
C GLU A 185 -15.74 4.37 23.78
N VAL A 186 -16.39 3.36 23.19
CA VAL A 186 -16.35 3.12 21.73
C VAL A 186 -17.04 4.27 20.99
N LYS A 187 -18.22 4.72 21.46
CA LYS A 187 -18.94 5.85 20.85
C LYS A 187 -18.12 7.13 20.89
N GLU A 188 -17.51 7.44 22.03
CA GLU A 188 -16.63 8.60 22.19
C GLU A 188 -15.40 8.53 21.27
N SER A 189 -14.81 7.34 21.15
CA SER A 189 -13.67 7.11 20.26
C SER A 189 -14.04 7.31 18.78
N ILE A 190 -15.19 6.81 18.34
CA ILE A 190 -15.69 7.03 16.98
C ILE A 190 -15.96 8.51 16.73
N GLN A 191 -16.63 9.19 17.66
CA GLN A 191 -16.90 10.63 17.53
C GLN A 191 -15.61 11.46 17.46
N LYS A 192 -14.60 11.10 18.25
CA LYS A 192 -13.28 11.75 18.20
C LYS A 192 -12.63 11.60 16.83
N ILE A 193 -12.66 10.39 16.26
CA ILE A 193 -12.13 10.14 14.91
C ILE A 193 -12.88 11.00 13.89
N GLN A 194 -14.21 10.97 13.88
CA GLN A 194 -15.01 11.70 12.90
C GLN A 194 -14.88 13.23 13.01
N LYS A 195 -14.64 13.76 14.21
CA LYS A 195 -14.43 15.21 14.41
C LYS A 195 -13.03 15.68 14.00
N SER A 196 -12.01 14.85 14.17
CA SER A 196 -10.61 15.25 14.00
C SER A 196 -9.93 14.63 12.77
N SER A 197 -10.69 13.94 11.90
CA SER A 197 -10.18 13.31 10.69
C SER A 197 -11.26 13.16 9.61
N GLU A 198 -10.82 13.03 8.37
CA GLU A 198 -11.65 12.55 7.27
C GLU A 198 -11.63 11.01 7.29
N VAL A 199 -12.80 10.39 7.43
CA VAL A 199 -12.97 8.94 7.34
C VAL A 199 -13.46 8.61 5.94
N LYS A 200 -12.87 7.60 5.30
CA LYS A 200 -13.41 7.06 4.04
C LYS A 200 -13.64 5.57 4.15
N ILE A 201 -14.82 5.11 3.75
CA ILE A 201 -15.24 3.71 3.85
C ILE A 201 -15.56 3.16 2.46
N TYR A 202 -14.96 2.02 2.13
CA TYR A 202 -15.20 1.31 0.87
C TYR A 202 -15.64 -0.11 1.17
N LEU A 203 -16.82 -0.48 0.70
CA LEU A 203 -17.39 -1.82 0.88
C LEU A 203 -17.14 -2.66 -0.37
N HIS A 204 -16.74 -3.91 -0.15
CA HIS A 204 -16.62 -4.92 -1.19
C HIS A 204 -17.32 -6.19 -0.70
N TYR A 205 -18.26 -6.67 -1.50
CA TYR A 205 -19.04 -7.86 -1.18
C TYR A 205 -18.70 -8.99 -2.15
N VAL A 206 -18.65 -10.22 -1.62
CA VAL A 206 -18.49 -11.46 -2.40
C VAL A 206 -19.61 -12.41 -2.01
N GLY A 207 -20.33 -12.96 -2.99
CA GLY A 207 -21.40 -13.93 -2.73
C GLY A 207 -22.59 -13.34 -1.96
N THR A 208 -23.09 -12.18 -2.37
CA THR A 208 -24.30 -11.56 -1.80
C THR A 208 -25.21 -11.07 -2.94
N PRO A 209 -26.54 -11.20 -2.83
CA PRO A 209 -27.45 -10.67 -3.83
C PRO A 209 -27.43 -9.15 -3.76
N THR A 210 -27.64 -8.50 -4.90
CA THR A 210 -27.64 -7.03 -5.02
C THR A 210 -28.65 -6.37 -4.07
N GLU A 211 -29.78 -7.04 -3.82
CA GLU A 211 -30.85 -6.60 -2.90
C GLU A 211 -30.44 -6.58 -1.42
N MET A 212 -29.43 -7.35 -1.02
CA MET A 212 -28.85 -7.32 0.33
C MET A 212 -27.66 -6.37 0.44
N LYS A 213 -27.18 -5.81 -0.68
CA LYS A 213 -26.19 -4.73 -0.63
C LYS A 213 -26.95 -3.47 -0.20
N PRO A 214 -26.57 -2.84 0.92
CA PRO A 214 -27.13 -1.53 1.26
C PRO A 214 -26.92 -0.58 0.06
N SER A 215 -27.95 0.17 -0.32
CA SER A 215 -27.82 1.33 -1.22
C SER A 215 -26.69 2.22 -0.69
N ASP A 216 -25.69 2.53 -1.52
CA ASP A 216 -24.49 3.42 -1.44
C ASP A 216 -23.94 4.01 -0.10
N GLU A 217 -24.51 3.74 1.08
CA GLU A 217 -24.36 4.59 2.27
C GLU A 217 -23.96 3.76 3.52
N ALA A 218 -22.70 3.36 3.56
CA ALA A 218 -21.93 3.67 4.77
C ALA A 218 -21.27 5.03 4.49
N GLU A 219 -22.04 6.13 4.58
CA GLU A 219 -21.52 7.50 4.38
C GLU A 219 -20.41 7.79 5.39
N ASN A 220 -19.18 7.37 5.12
CA ASN A 220 -17.99 7.69 5.91
C ASN A 220 -18.20 7.62 7.45
N ASN A 221 -19.09 6.71 7.88
CA ASN A 221 -19.62 6.63 9.24
C ASN A 221 -19.40 5.24 9.81
N MET A 222 -18.58 5.17 10.85
CA MET A 222 -18.16 3.90 11.45
C MET A 222 -19.29 3.19 12.20
N MET A 223 -20.28 3.93 12.74
CA MET A 223 -21.44 3.32 13.40
C MET A 223 -22.34 2.63 12.37
N ARG A 224 -22.57 3.29 11.24
CA ARG A 224 -23.32 2.69 10.12
C ARG A 224 -22.59 1.47 9.57
N LEU A 225 -21.27 1.52 9.46
CA LEU A 225 -20.46 0.36 9.08
C LEU A 225 -20.65 -0.82 10.07
N LYS A 226 -20.73 -0.57 11.38
CA LYS A 226 -20.99 -1.62 12.37
C LYS A 226 -22.36 -2.25 12.18
N GLU A 227 -23.41 -1.45 11.99
CA GLU A 227 -24.76 -1.95 11.71
C GLU A 227 -24.79 -2.85 10.46
N VAL A 228 -24.14 -2.41 9.38
CA VAL A 228 -24.04 -3.19 8.13
C VAL A 228 -23.30 -4.49 8.36
N ALA A 229 -22.17 -4.46 9.06
CA ALA A 229 -21.38 -5.65 9.35
C ALA A 229 -22.09 -6.63 10.29
N ASP A 230 -22.79 -6.15 11.31
CA ASP A 230 -23.60 -6.96 12.21
C ASP A 230 -24.80 -7.59 11.51
N SER A 231 -25.46 -6.83 10.64
CA SER A 231 -26.56 -7.31 9.82
C SER A 231 -26.09 -8.41 8.88
N PHE A 232 -24.94 -8.22 8.22
CA PHE A 232 -24.33 -9.25 7.39
C PHE A 232 -23.98 -10.49 8.20
N TYR A 233 -23.34 -10.34 9.36
CA TYR A 233 -22.99 -11.44 10.26
C TYR A 233 -24.23 -12.23 10.73
N SER A 234 -25.29 -11.54 11.11
CA SER A 234 -26.53 -12.15 11.62
C SER A 234 -27.32 -12.86 10.52
N ASN A 235 -27.26 -12.36 9.28
CA ASN A 235 -27.88 -12.99 8.12
C ASN A 235 -26.98 -14.04 7.46
N ALA A 236 -25.74 -14.19 7.92
CA ALA A 236 -24.76 -15.11 7.35
C ALA A 236 -25.27 -16.55 7.18
N PRO A 237 -26.03 -17.13 8.13
CA PRO A 237 -26.62 -18.46 7.98
C PRO A 237 -27.54 -18.61 6.76
N LYS A 238 -28.13 -17.52 6.23
CA LYS A 238 -29.00 -17.55 5.05
C LYS A 238 -28.21 -17.46 3.73
N HIS A 239 -26.92 -17.14 3.76
CA HIS A 239 -26.13 -17.01 2.55
C HIS A 239 -25.75 -18.40 2.00
N THR A 240 -26.34 -18.74 0.85
CA THR A 240 -26.07 -19.97 0.10
C THR A 240 -25.31 -19.73 -1.20
N TYR A 241 -24.86 -18.49 -1.42
CA TYR A 241 -24.16 -18.06 -2.64
C TYR A 241 -22.75 -18.65 -2.74
N LYS A 242 -22.19 -18.67 -3.95
CA LYS A 242 -20.82 -19.13 -4.17
C LYS A 242 -19.84 -18.08 -3.68
N ARG A 243 -18.96 -18.48 -2.74
CA ARG A 243 -17.93 -17.61 -2.13
C ARG A 243 -16.54 -17.88 -2.70
N PHE A 244 -16.20 -19.16 -2.88
CA PHE A 244 -14.96 -19.59 -3.52
C PHE A 244 -15.24 -20.73 -4.49
N ALA A 245 -14.48 -20.77 -5.58
CA ALA A 245 -14.29 -21.98 -6.36
C ALA A 245 -13.15 -22.79 -5.73
N LEU A 246 -13.36 -24.10 -5.57
CA LEU A 246 -12.33 -25.06 -5.21
C LEU A 246 -11.67 -25.56 -6.48
N LEU A 247 -10.34 -25.54 -6.50
CA LEU A 247 -9.54 -25.96 -7.64
C LEU A 247 -8.93 -27.34 -7.37
N GLU A 248 -9.05 -28.22 -8.36
CA GLU A 248 -8.49 -29.56 -8.36
C GLU A 248 -7.53 -29.77 -9.53
N LYS A 249 -6.52 -30.61 -9.33
CA LYS A 249 -5.52 -30.93 -10.34
C LYS A 249 -6.06 -31.95 -11.33
N TYR A 250 -5.82 -31.72 -12.62
CA TYR A 250 -6.13 -32.71 -13.67
C TYR A 250 -5.45 -34.06 -13.43
N THR A 251 -4.25 -34.07 -12.85
CA THR A 251 -3.50 -35.29 -12.52
C THR A 251 -4.18 -36.17 -11.47
N ASN A 252 -5.20 -35.67 -10.77
CA ASN A 252 -5.98 -36.42 -9.78
C ASN A 252 -7.19 -37.13 -10.43
N ILE A 253 -7.45 -36.91 -11.71
CA ILE A 253 -8.53 -37.57 -12.44
C ILE A 253 -8.04 -38.93 -12.96
N PRO A 254 -8.73 -40.05 -12.66
CA PRO A 254 -8.27 -41.39 -13.06
C PRO A 254 -8.08 -41.57 -14.57
N ASP A 255 -8.94 -40.98 -15.40
CA ASP A 255 -8.91 -41.10 -16.86
C ASP A 255 -8.14 -39.97 -17.57
N PHE A 256 -7.42 -39.12 -16.83
CA PHE A 256 -6.61 -38.05 -17.42
C PHE A 256 -5.53 -38.58 -18.36
N ASN A 257 -4.95 -39.74 -18.05
CA ASN A 257 -3.97 -40.47 -18.87
C ASN A 257 -2.79 -39.63 -19.39
N GLY A 258 -2.41 -38.56 -18.67
CA GLY A 258 -1.34 -37.66 -19.10
C GLY A 258 -1.64 -36.90 -20.39
N SER A 259 -2.92 -36.65 -20.70
CA SER A 259 -3.38 -35.99 -21.94
C SER A 259 -2.65 -34.67 -22.24
N PHE A 260 -2.21 -33.96 -21.20
CA PHE A 260 -1.23 -32.89 -21.29
C PHE A 260 -0.50 -32.74 -19.94
N VAL A 261 0.51 -31.86 -19.89
CA VAL A 261 1.19 -31.49 -18.63
C VAL A 261 0.71 -30.09 -18.22
N PRO A 262 -0.12 -29.96 -17.15
CA PRO A 262 -0.52 -28.67 -16.61
C PRO A 262 0.69 -27.82 -16.19
N PHE A 263 0.59 -26.50 -16.34
CA PHE A 263 1.65 -25.60 -15.87
C PHE A 263 1.72 -25.55 -14.35
N ASP A 264 2.94 -25.56 -13.81
CA ASP A 264 3.18 -25.24 -12.40
C ASP A 264 3.48 -23.74 -12.25
N TYR A 265 2.54 -23.01 -11.66
CA TYR A 265 2.67 -21.58 -11.40
C TYR A 265 3.19 -21.24 -10.00
N THR A 266 3.65 -22.21 -9.20
CA THR A 266 4.06 -21.96 -7.80
C THR A 266 5.13 -20.86 -7.72
N GLU A 267 6.25 -21.03 -8.43
CA GLU A 267 7.32 -20.02 -8.47
C GLU A 267 6.84 -18.69 -9.08
N ALA A 268 6.02 -18.76 -10.14
CA ALA A 268 5.48 -17.58 -10.81
C ALA A 268 4.57 -16.74 -9.89
N LYS A 269 3.73 -17.38 -9.09
CA LYS A 269 2.84 -16.71 -8.11
C LYS A 269 3.66 -15.95 -7.07
N ASP A 270 4.70 -16.57 -6.53
CA ASP A 270 5.56 -15.95 -5.51
C ASP A 270 6.33 -14.74 -6.06
N ARG A 271 6.98 -14.91 -7.22
CA ARG A 271 7.76 -13.83 -7.85
C ARG A 271 6.91 -12.65 -8.29
N SER A 272 5.66 -12.89 -8.67
CA SER A 272 4.77 -11.84 -9.18
C SER A 272 4.40 -10.79 -8.15
N TRP A 273 4.53 -11.08 -6.84
CA TRP A 273 4.25 -10.09 -5.80
C TRP A 273 5.21 -8.90 -5.84
N ALA A 274 6.49 -9.11 -6.16
CA ALA A 274 7.44 -8.02 -6.32
C ALA A 274 7.05 -7.13 -7.52
N VAL A 275 6.68 -7.76 -8.63
CA VAL A 275 6.23 -7.09 -9.86
C VAL A 275 4.95 -6.29 -9.62
N PHE A 276 3.99 -6.85 -8.90
CA PHE A 276 2.75 -6.18 -8.53
C PHE A 276 2.99 -4.96 -7.63
N ASN A 277 3.90 -5.07 -6.67
CA ASN A 277 4.27 -3.95 -5.82
C ASN A 277 4.85 -2.79 -6.63
N ASP A 278 5.69 -3.06 -7.63
CA ASP A 278 6.23 -2.01 -8.48
C ASP A 278 5.21 -1.44 -9.46
N PHE A 279 4.37 -2.29 -10.06
CA PHE A 279 3.23 -1.87 -10.87
C PHE A 279 2.34 -0.85 -10.14
N THR A 280 1.97 -1.14 -8.89
CA THR A 280 1.11 -0.26 -8.08
C THR A 280 1.82 1.02 -7.62
N LYS A 281 3.14 1.00 -7.43
CA LYS A 281 3.91 2.25 -7.22
C LYS A 281 3.96 3.11 -8.49
N CYS A 282 4.06 2.51 -9.68
CA CYS A 282 3.96 3.25 -10.94
C CYS A 282 2.59 3.93 -11.09
N LEU A 283 1.51 3.28 -10.65
CA LEU A 283 0.18 3.91 -10.60
C LEU A 283 0.15 5.12 -9.65
N VAL A 284 0.80 5.05 -8.49
CA VAL A 284 0.95 6.21 -7.59
C VAL A 284 1.69 7.35 -8.29
N VAL A 285 2.78 7.06 -9.02
CA VAL A 285 3.51 8.07 -9.80
C VAL A 285 2.63 8.67 -10.90
N GLN A 286 1.84 7.84 -11.60
CA GLN A 286 0.90 8.31 -12.61
C GLN A 286 -0.16 9.25 -12.02
N ASN A 287 -0.75 8.88 -10.88
CA ASN A 287 -1.75 9.71 -10.20
C ASN A 287 -1.15 11.03 -9.73
N MET A 288 0.05 11.00 -9.15
CA MET A 288 0.79 12.21 -8.76
C MET A 288 1.02 13.13 -9.96
N LEU A 289 1.53 12.58 -11.07
CA LEU A 289 1.79 13.33 -12.28
C LEU A 289 0.53 13.99 -12.85
N ARG A 290 -0.60 13.28 -12.86
CA ARG A 290 -1.88 13.80 -13.37
C ARG A 290 -2.52 14.85 -12.45
N ALA A 291 -2.18 14.84 -11.16
CA ALA A 291 -2.69 15.79 -10.18
C ALA A 291 -1.93 17.13 -10.16
N ILE A 292 -0.71 17.17 -10.69
CA ILE A 292 0.09 18.40 -10.77
C ILE A 292 -0.39 19.23 -11.96
N ASP A 293 -0.70 20.51 -11.73
CA ASP A 293 -1.04 21.44 -12.81
C ASP A 293 0.11 21.52 -13.83
N SER A 294 -0.23 21.55 -15.13
CA SER A 294 0.75 21.72 -16.19
C SER A 294 1.66 22.94 -15.97
N ASP A 295 1.17 24.01 -15.38
CA ASP A 295 1.94 25.24 -15.16
C ASP A 295 3.03 25.08 -14.10
N HIS A 296 2.93 24.07 -13.24
CA HIS A 296 3.98 23.74 -12.30
C HIS A 296 5.16 22.99 -12.96
N TYR A 297 5.02 22.44 -14.16
CA TYR A 297 6.14 21.80 -14.85
C TYR A 297 7.08 22.82 -15.51
N THR A 298 8.38 22.51 -15.55
CA THR A 298 9.41 23.41 -16.10
C THR A 298 9.12 23.74 -17.56
N ASN A 299 8.81 22.74 -18.38
CA ASN A 299 8.39 22.92 -19.78
C ASN A 299 6.87 22.75 -19.98
N GLY A 300 6.08 23.05 -18.94
CA GLY A 300 4.63 22.99 -18.99
C GLY A 300 4.09 21.58 -19.30
N ARG A 301 2.99 21.55 -20.06
CA ARG A 301 2.32 20.32 -20.49
C ARG A 301 3.23 19.31 -21.20
N SER A 302 4.27 19.75 -21.91
CA SER A 302 5.18 18.86 -22.64
C SER A 302 5.91 17.88 -21.71
N ASP A 303 6.44 18.36 -20.57
CA ASP A 303 7.09 17.50 -19.58
C ASP A 303 6.10 16.52 -18.95
N ARG A 304 4.91 17.00 -18.61
CA ARG A 304 3.84 16.17 -18.05
C ARG A 304 3.49 15.03 -19.00
N ASP A 305 3.20 15.34 -20.26
CA ASP A 305 2.74 14.35 -21.24
C ASP A 305 3.86 13.34 -21.59
N ARG A 306 5.12 13.80 -21.72
CA ARG A 306 6.31 12.93 -21.88
C ARG A 306 6.48 11.95 -20.73
N LEU A 307 6.43 12.43 -19.49
CA LEU A 307 6.58 11.60 -18.29
C LEU A 307 5.39 10.65 -18.12
N ASN A 308 4.16 11.10 -18.42
CA ASN A 308 2.96 10.26 -18.38
C ASN A 308 3.08 9.09 -19.36
N ASN A 309 3.51 9.36 -20.60
CA ASN A 309 3.74 8.33 -21.61
C ASN A 309 4.79 7.32 -21.14
N LYS A 310 5.87 7.79 -20.51
CA LYS A 310 6.90 6.92 -19.93
C LYS A 310 6.33 5.98 -18.87
N VAL A 311 5.50 6.50 -17.96
CA VAL A 311 4.82 5.69 -16.94
C VAL A 311 3.82 4.71 -17.57
N ILE A 312 3.05 5.12 -18.58
CA ILE A 312 2.13 4.24 -19.33
C ILE A 312 2.89 3.08 -19.96
N THR A 313 4.01 3.34 -20.64
CA THR A 313 4.88 2.32 -21.22
C THR A 313 5.36 1.34 -20.15
N GLN A 314 5.80 1.85 -18.99
CA GLN A 314 6.24 1.00 -17.88
C GLN A 314 5.10 0.11 -17.34
N LEU A 315 3.90 0.65 -17.17
CA LEU A 315 2.72 -0.13 -16.76
C LEU A 315 2.39 -1.24 -17.78
N GLN A 316 2.56 -0.97 -19.07
CA GLN A 316 2.36 -1.96 -20.12
C GLN A 316 3.43 -3.06 -20.09
N LEU A 317 4.69 -2.74 -19.76
CA LEU A 317 5.74 -3.75 -19.58
C LEU A 317 5.38 -4.76 -18.49
N TYR A 318 4.82 -4.30 -17.37
CA TYR A 318 4.35 -5.18 -16.30
C TYR A 318 3.22 -6.11 -16.77
N ARG A 319 2.22 -5.57 -17.47
CA ARG A 319 1.12 -6.38 -18.03
C ARG A 319 1.60 -7.41 -19.05
N ASN A 320 2.48 -6.99 -19.95
CA ASN A 320 3.07 -7.86 -20.97
C ASN A 320 3.90 -8.98 -20.33
N TRP A 321 4.64 -8.67 -19.26
CA TRP A 321 5.38 -9.68 -18.51
C TRP A 321 4.44 -10.72 -17.89
N VAL A 322 3.35 -10.31 -17.22
CA VAL A 322 2.35 -11.24 -16.67
C VAL A 322 1.75 -12.12 -17.77
N ALA A 323 1.42 -11.55 -18.93
CA ALA A 323 0.87 -12.29 -20.07
C ALA A 323 1.86 -13.30 -20.69
N ARG A 324 3.18 -13.08 -20.58
CA ARG A 324 4.17 -14.08 -20.98
C ARG A 324 4.33 -15.17 -19.93
N VAL A 325 4.44 -14.79 -18.65
CA VAL A 325 4.51 -15.72 -17.52
C VAL A 325 3.30 -16.65 -17.49
N SER A 326 2.10 -16.15 -17.83
CA SER A 326 0.92 -17.00 -17.90
C SER A 326 0.99 -18.06 -19.00
N LYS A 327 1.78 -17.85 -20.06
CA LYS A 327 2.00 -18.85 -21.12
C LYS A 327 3.22 -19.72 -20.85
N LYS A 328 4.16 -19.24 -20.03
CA LYS A 328 5.47 -19.84 -19.74
C LYS A 328 5.92 -19.45 -18.32
N PRO A 329 5.53 -20.22 -17.28
CA PRO A 329 5.79 -19.88 -15.89
C PRO A 329 7.26 -19.60 -15.56
N GLU A 330 8.18 -20.26 -16.26
CA GLU A 330 9.63 -20.11 -16.12
C GLU A 330 10.13 -18.70 -16.47
N GLU A 331 9.41 -17.96 -17.31
CA GLU A 331 9.74 -16.56 -17.62
C GLU A 331 9.63 -15.64 -16.38
N ALA A 332 8.99 -16.12 -15.29
CA ALA A 332 8.91 -15.37 -14.05
C ALA A 332 10.28 -15.09 -13.41
N ARG A 333 11.32 -15.85 -13.79
CA ARG A 333 12.71 -15.65 -13.35
C ARG A 333 13.35 -14.39 -13.91
N SER A 334 12.79 -13.85 -14.99
CA SER A 334 13.30 -12.67 -15.70
C SER A 334 12.32 -11.51 -15.52
N PRO A 335 12.50 -10.64 -14.49
CA PRO A 335 11.58 -9.54 -14.23
C PRO A 335 11.55 -8.53 -15.39
N PRO A 336 10.50 -7.68 -15.48
CA PRO A 336 10.40 -6.65 -16.51
C PRO A 336 11.61 -5.70 -16.52
N SER A 337 12.26 -5.54 -17.68
CA SER A 337 13.49 -4.75 -17.87
C SER A 337 13.21 -3.25 -18.10
N GLY A 338 12.51 -2.61 -17.17
CA GLY A 338 12.10 -1.21 -17.29
C GLY A 338 12.58 -0.31 -16.15
N ASP A 339 12.13 0.95 -16.16
CA ASP A 339 12.47 1.89 -15.10
C ASP A 339 11.72 1.57 -13.81
N PHE A 340 12.46 1.49 -12.71
CA PHE A 340 11.89 1.30 -11.39
C PHE A 340 11.00 2.49 -10.98
N PRO A 341 9.95 2.27 -10.20
CA PRO A 341 9.03 3.34 -9.78
C PRO A 341 9.73 4.53 -9.10
N ALA A 342 10.78 4.28 -8.32
CA ALA A 342 11.56 5.33 -7.64
C ALA A 342 12.31 6.25 -8.63
N LYS A 343 12.82 5.68 -9.73
CA LYS A 343 13.47 6.45 -10.79
C LYS A 343 12.44 7.33 -11.50
N LEU A 344 11.29 6.77 -11.88
CA LEU A 344 10.19 7.53 -12.49
C LEU A 344 9.70 8.66 -11.57
N GLN A 345 9.52 8.38 -10.27
CA GLN A 345 9.15 9.41 -9.30
C GLN A 345 10.19 10.53 -9.23
N THR A 346 11.48 10.18 -9.24
CA THR A 346 12.59 11.15 -9.23
C THR A 346 12.57 12.03 -10.47
N GLU A 347 12.32 11.46 -11.65
CA GLU A 347 12.20 12.22 -12.90
C GLU A 347 11.03 13.21 -12.85
N VAL A 348 9.88 12.81 -12.27
CA VAL A 348 8.76 13.73 -12.06
C VAL A 348 9.17 14.88 -11.14
N LEU A 349 9.78 14.57 -9.98
CA LEU A 349 10.21 15.60 -9.03
C LEU A 349 11.22 16.58 -9.65
N LEU A 350 12.10 16.12 -10.55
CA LEU A 350 13.08 16.97 -11.22
C LEU A 350 12.48 17.82 -12.35
N ALA A 351 11.40 17.37 -12.98
CA ALA A 351 10.75 18.10 -14.07
C ALA A 351 9.85 19.25 -13.58
N VAL A 352 9.52 19.26 -12.29
CA VAL A 352 8.59 20.24 -11.72
C VAL A 352 9.35 21.47 -11.20
N LYS A 353 8.78 22.66 -11.43
CA LYS A 353 9.34 23.96 -11.06
C LYS A 353 9.57 24.01 -9.56
N ARG A 354 10.74 24.55 -9.20
CA ARG A 354 11.12 24.82 -7.82
C ARG A 354 11.21 26.32 -7.64
N ARG A 355 10.77 26.80 -6.48
CA ARG A 355 10.89 28.20 -6.09
C ARG A 355 12.08 28.35 -5.17
N LYS A 356 12.82 29.45 -5.34
CA LYS A 356 13.90 29.83 -4.43
C LYS A 356 13.29 30.47 -3.19
N TYR A 357 13.75 30.00 -2.06
CA TYR A 357 13.36 30.49 -0.75
C TYR A 357 14.58 30.97 0.01
N ILE A 358 14.37 31.94 0.87
CA ILE A 358 15.36 32.60 1.70
C ILE A 358 14.94 32.43 3.15
N ALA A 359 15.72 31.65 3.90
CA ALA A 359 15.64 31.65 5.35
C ALA A 359 16.31 32.93 5.87
N GLN A 360 15.59 33.70 6.67
CA GLN A 360 16.03 35.03 7.11
C GLN A 360 15.58 35.32 8.55
N SER A 361 16.26 36.27 9.19
CA SER A 361 16.04 36.69 10.57
C SER A 361 15.79 38.18 10.64
N ILE A 362 14.69 38.62 11.25
CA ILE A 362 14.41 40.04 11.50
C ILE A 362 14.48 40.32 13.00
N ARG A 363 14.99 41.51 13.35
CA ARG A 363 14.92 42.04 14.71
C ARG A 363 13.58 42.74 14.91
N LEU A 364 12.91 42.39 15.99
CA LEU A 364 11.63 42.94 16.40
C LEU A 364 11.84 44.18 17.26
N GLN A 365 10.78 44.95 17.48
CA GLN A 365 10.82 46.19 18.28
C GLN A 365 11.27 45.93 19.73
N ASN A 366 10.96 44.77 20.30
CA ASN A 366 11.42 44.34 21.63
C ASN A 366 12.86 43.77 21.63
N ASN A 367 13.65 44.02 20.58
CA ASN A 367 15.01 43.53 20.37
C ASN A 367 15.14 41.99 20.29
N ARG A 368 14.04 41.23 20.29
CA ARG A 368 14.05 39.78 20.01
C ARG A 368 14.26 39.54 18.51
N ARG A 369 14.72 38.35 18.15
CA ARG A 369 14.82 37.91 16.75
C ARG A 369 13.74 36.90 16.43
N THR A 370 13.19 37.01 15.22
CA THR A 370 12.31 35.99 14.65
C THR A 370 12.88 35.51 13.31
N HIS A 371 12.70 34.22 13.03
CA HIS A 371 13.24 33.58 11.84
C HIS A 371 12.08 33.09 10.98
N PHE A 372 12.18 33.29 9.68
CA PHE A 372 11.14 32.88 8.76
C PHE A 372 11.70 32.65 7.37
N ILE A 373 10.86 32.12 6.50
CA ILE A 373 11.19 31.80 5.13
C ILE A 373 10.27 32.59 4.22
N ASP A 374 10.84 33.20 3.20
CA ASP A 374 10.12 33.91 2.17
C ASP A 374 10.81 33.71 0.81
N ASP A 375 10.13 33.99 -0.29
CA ASP A 375 10.71 33.90 -1.64
C ASP A 375 11.47 35.18 -2.05
N TYR A 376 11.42 36.22 -1.20
CA TYR A 376 12.22 37.43 -1.30
C TYR A 376 12.87 37.79 0.04
N LYS A 377 13.86 38.69 0.01
CA LYS A 377 14.54 39.17 1.22
C LYS A 377 13.84 40.44 1.71
N HIS A 378 13.48 40.49 2.99
CA HIS A 378 12.94 41.71 3.62
C HIS A 378 14.07 42.69 3.96
N ASP A 379 13.83 43.99 3.81
CA ASP A 379 14.87 45.03 3.89
C ASP A 379 15.64 45.02 5.23
N THR A 380 14.94 44.77 6.33
CA THR A 380 15.50 44.74 7.69
C THR A 380 15.94 43.34 8.14
N ALA A 381 15.81 42.34 7.25
CA ALA A 381 16.12 40.96 7.58
C ALA A 381 17.56 40.57 7.21
N LYS A 382 18.22 39.86 8.12
CA LYS A 382 19.49 39.18 7.89
C LYS A 382 19.20 37.83 7.22
N GLU A 383 19.72 37.65 6.01
CA GLU A 383 19.71 36.35 5.33
C GLU A 383 20.55 35.31 6.10
N LEU A 384 20.01 34.11 6.24
CA LEU A 384 20.68 32.97 6.84
C LEU A 384 21.21 32.03 5.75
N PHE A 385 20.33 31.54 4.87
CA PHE A 385 20.67 30.69 3.74
C PHE A 385 19.53 30.67 2.72
N ARG A 386 19.83 30.20 1.51
CA ARG A 386 18.87 30.00 0.42
C ARG A 386 18.71 28.52 0.12
N PHE A 387 17.53 28.13 -0.33
CA PHE A 387 17.25 26.77 -0.76
C PHE A 387 16.12 26.76 -1.80
N GLU A 388 15.96 25.63 -2.48
CA GLU A 388 14.89 25.43 -3.45
C GLU A 388 13.87 24.45 -2.89
N ALA A 389 12.60 24.74 -3.09
CA ALA A 389 11.50 23.90 -2.66
C ALA A 389 10.28 24.10 -3.56
N TYR A 390 9.31 23.18 -3.48
CA TYR A 390 8.05 23.33 -4.19
C TYR A 390 7.07 24.14 -3.33
N ASP A 391 6.25 24.94 -4.00
CA ASP A 391 5.27 25.85 -3.39
C ASP A 391 3.82 25.32 -3.44
N PHE A 392 3.65 24.03 -3.73
CA PHE A 392 2.38 23.32 -3.79
C PHE A 392 2.51 21.92 -3.12
N ASP A 393 1.37 21.27 -2.83
CA ASP A 393 1.28 20.11 -1.92
C ASP A 393 0.87 18.78 -2.57
N GLN A 394 0.80 18.74 -3.91
CA GLN A 394 0.46 17.56 -4.70
C GLN A 394 1.61 16.53 -4.86
N LEU A 395 2.78 16.76 -4.26
CA LEU A 395 3.97 15.92 -4.45
C LEU A 395 4.14 14.85 -3.37
N MET A 396 3.79 13.61 -3.69
CA MET A 396 4.08 12.46 -2.84
C MET A 396 5.59 12.21 -2.73
N GLY A 397 6.05 11.83 -1.53
CA GLY A 397 7.47 11.60 -1.24
C GLY A 397 8.25 12.87 -0.85
N THR A 398 7.57 14.02 -0.77
CA THR A 398 8.16 15.26 -0.22
C THR A 398 7.83 15.42 1.26
N THR A 399 8.53 16.32 1.94
CA THR A 399 8.22 16.70 3.33
C THR A 399 7.66 18.12 3.35
N LYS A 400 6.47 18.29 3.94
CA LYS A 400 5.86 19.59 4.19
C LYS A 400 6.60 20.29 5.32
N ILE A 401 6.93 21.55 5.14
CA ILE A 401 7.50 22.41 6.16
C ILE A 401 6.50 23.54 6.37
N ILE A 402 6.07 23.71 7.62
CA ILE A 402 5.11 24.73 8.02
C ILE A 402 5.81 25.70 8.96
N PHE A 403 5.63 26.99 8.71
CA PHE A 403 6.04 28.05 9.61
C PHE A 403 4.80 28.75 10.15
N GLY A 404 4.70 28.88 11.48
CA GLY A 404 3.57 29.53 12.15
C GLY A 404 4.03 30.66 13.05
N LYS A 405 3.23 31.72 13.17
CA LYS A 405 3.39 32.82 14.15
C LYS A 405 2.56 32.49 15.39
N MET A 406 3.11 32.60 16.60
CA MET A 406 2.31 32.41 17.84
C MET A 406 1.44 33.64 18.13
N ASN A 407 0.22 33.43 18.64
CA ASN A 407 -0.61 34.52 19.16
C ASN A 407 0.10 35.17 20.36
N ASN A 408 0.04 36.49 20.42
CA ASN A 408 0.65 37.32 21.48
C ASN A 408 2.19 37.29 21.58
N GLU A 409 2.91 36.65 20.65
CA GLU A 409 4.36 36.81 20.50
C GLU A 409 4.74 37.08 19.04
N ASP A 410 5.68 37.99 18.80
CA ASP A 410 6.29 38.22 17.48
C ASP A 410 7.22 37.05 17.03
N ARG A 411 7.01 35.83 17.55
CA ARG A 411 7.84 34.66 17.23
C ARG A 411 7.20 33.80 16.15
N LYS A 412 8.00 33.47 15.12
CA LYS A 412 7.66 32.49 14.08
C LYS A 412 8.43 31.18 14.36
N ILE A 413 7.72 30.05 14.43
CA ILE A 413 8.24 28.70 14.66
C ILE A 413 8.28 27.95 13.34
N ALA A 414 9.34 27.17 13.10
CA ALA A 414 9.44 26.21 12.01
C ALA A 414 9.10 24.81 12.52
N ALA A 415 8.08 24.18 11.94
CA ALA A 415 7.76 22.78 12.15
C ALA A 415 8.00 22.01 10.84
N GLY A 416 8.97 21.10 10.85
CA GLY A 416 9.08 20.06 9.84
C GLY A 416 7.93 19.08 10.03
N VAL A 417 7.01 19.02 9.08
CA VAL A 417 5.87 18.11 9.08
C VAL A 417 6.17 17.05 8.01
N PRO A 418 6.92 15.97 8.33
CA PRO A 418 7.07 14.85 7.38
C PRO A 418 5.68 14.42 6.91
N LEU A 419 5.45 14.28 5.60
CA LEU A 419 4.10 13.94 5.16
C LEU A 419 3.64 12.56 5.70
N PHE A 420 4.54 11.71 6.22
CA PHE A 420 4.26 10.58 7.14
C PHE A 420 5.48 10.35 8.08
N ASP A 421 5.26 10.03 9.37
CA ASP A 421 6.30 9.47 10.25
C ASP A 421 6.14 7.96 10.45
N HIS A 422 7.23 7.30 10.86
CA HIS A 422 7.51 5.90 10.55
C HIS A 422 7.35 4.89 11.68
N ALA A 423 6.79 5.24 12.84
CA ALA A 423 6.83 4.28 13.95
C ALA A 423 5.70 4.33 14.97
N GLY A 424 4.84 5.34 15.04
CA GLY A 424 3.79 5.38 16.08
C GLY A 424 4.32 5.21 17.52
N GLN A 425 5.61 5.48 17.77
CA GLN A 425 6.26 5.41 19.09
C GLN A 425 7.31 6.53 19.22
N PRO A 426 7.41 7.17 20.41
CA PRO A 426 8.28 8.32 20.61
C PRO A 426 9.73 7.88 20.83
N ARG A 427 10.63 8.27 19.93
CA ARG A 427 12.06 8.36 20.27
C ARG A 427 12.45 9.82 20.40
N ARG A 428 12.97 10.16 21.59
CA ARG A 428 13.55 11.45 21.95
C ARG A 428 14.69 11.81 20.98
N VAL A 429 14.34 12.53 19.92
CA VAL A 429 15.20 13.57 19.37
C VAL A 429 14.44 14.84 19.68
N SER A 430 15.02 15.70 20.51
CA SER A 430 14.41 16.93 21.00
C SER A 430 14.19 17.93 19.85
N LEU A 431 13.17 17.70 19.03
CA LEU A 431 12.43 18.77 18.36
C LEU A 431 11.49 19.36 19.41
N LEU A 432 11.47 20.69 19.53
CA LEU A 432 10.51 21.40 20.40
C LEU A 432 9.12 20.77 20.26
N ARG A 433 8.50 20.40 21.38
CA ARG A 433 7.09 20.01 21.45
C ARG A 433 6.24 21.08 20.76
N VAL A 434 5.65 20.74 19.62
CA VAL A 434 4.60 21.53 18.94
C VAL A 434 3.22 21.04 19.41
N THR A 435 3.14 20.40 20.58
CA THR A 435 1.87 19.91 21.14
C THR A 435 1.10 21.00 21.86
N ASP A 436 1.76 22.06 22.33
CA ASP A 436 1.15 23.00 23.28
C ASP A 436 0.68 24.31 22.61
N TYR A 437 0.76 24.43 21.28
CA TYR A 437 0.63 25.73 20.59
C TYR A 437 -0.22 25.75 19.31
N ALA A 438 -0.94 24.66 19.00
CA ALA A 438 -1.72 24.53 17.77
C ALA A 438 -2.85 25.57 17.63
N ASP A 439 -3.42 26.04 18.75
CA ASP A 439 -4.59 26.93 18.77
C ASP A 439 -4.26 28.42 18.52
N SER A 440 -2.98 28.74 18.25
CA SER A 440 -2.48 30.12 18.31
C SER A 440 -1.82 30.66 17.03
N ILE A 441 -2.13 30.12 15.85
CA ILE A 441 -1.37 30.46 14.62
C ILE A 441 -2.22 31.21 13.56
N GLU A 442 -1.96 32.51 13.38
CA GLU A 442 -2.67 33.41 12.44
C GLU A 442 -2.28 33.28 10.96
N SER A 443 -1.07 32.81 10.62
CA SER A 443 -0.64 32.72 9.20
C SER A 443 0.23 31.50 8.93
N ARG A 444 -0.08 30.81 7.83
CA ARG A 444 0.58 29.58 7.37
C ARG A 444 1.24 29.84 6.03
N ARG A 445 2.54 29.54 5.91
CA ARG A 445 3.19 29.35 4.60
C ARG A 445 3.69 27.91 4.50
N VAL A 446 3.39 27.29 3.35
CA VAL A 446 3.59 25.87 3.07
C VAL A 446 4.75 25.73 2.09
N VAL A 447 5.72 24.89 2.43
CA VAL A 447 6.88 24.61 1.55
C VAL A 447 7.14 23.11 1.55
N SER A 448 7.20 22.44 0.39
CA SER A 448 7.52 21.01 0.30
C SER A 448 8.93 20.78 -0.28
N THR A 449 9.74 19.89 0.33
CA THR A 449 11.22 19.86 0.12
C THR A 449 11.74 18.89 -0.97
N VAL A 450 12.95 19.21 -1.49
CA VAL A 450 13.70 18.59 -2.61
C VAL A 450 15.01 17.90 -2.15
N LYS A 451 15.45 16.92 -2.95
CA LYS A 451 16.68 16.08 -2.98
C LYS A 451 17.95 16.62 -2.27
N PRO A 452 18.68 15.80 -1.50
CA PRO A 452 19.93 16.19 -0.87
C PRO A 452 21.09 16.16 -1.88
N GLY A 453 21.72 17.32 -2.09
CA GLY A 453 22.92 17.43 -2.92
C GLY A 453 23.60 18.79 -2.93
N HIS A 454 23.01 19.85 -2.35
CA HIS A 454 23.55 21.22 -2.43
C HIS A 454 23.58 21.92 -1.06
N LEU A 455 24.23 21.31 -0.06
CA LEU A 455 24.65 22.07 1.14
C LEU A 455 26.11 22.50 0.92
N GLY A 456 26.31 23.79 0.64
CA GLY A 456 27.64 24.35 0.44
C GLY A 456 28.50 24.33 1.71
N PRO A 457 29.83 24.49 1.60
CA PRO A 457 30.80 24.32 2.70
C PRO A 457 30.56 25.21 3.93
N LYS A 458 29.85 26.33 3.77
CA LYS A 458 29.52 27.27 4.86
C LYS A 458 28.54 26.68 5.88
N ALA A 459 27.63 25.79 5.49
CA ALA A 459 26.69 25.15 6.43
C ALA A 459 27.41 24.18 7.38
N THR A 460 28.46 23.52 6.91
CA THR A 460 29.26 22.54 7.67
C THR A 460 30.14 23.18 8.75
N ARG A 461 30.56 24.44 8.55
CA ARG A 461 31.45 25.15 9.48
C ARG A 461 30.73 25.66 10.73
N VAL A 462 29.43 25.93 10.64
CA VAL A 462 28.59 26.33 11.79
C VAL A 462 28.37 25.14 12.75
N LEU A 463 28.35 23.91 12.21
CA LEU A 463 28.16 22.66 12.97
C LEU A 463 29.34 22.30 13.88
N SER A 464 30.58 22.69 13.53
CA SER A 464 31.77 22.36 14.34
C SER A 464 31.99 23.34 15.50
N GLN A 465 31.62 24.61 15.35
CA GLN A 465 31.76 25.61 16.42
C GLN A 465 30.73 25.44 17.55
N HIS A 466 29.49 25.04 17.26
CA HIS A 466 28.47 24.87 18.31
C HIS A 466 28.55 23.54 19.07
N ARG A 467 29.28 22.53 18.54
CA ARG A 467 29.47 21.25 19.23
C ARG A 467 30.46 21.33 20.40
N SER A 468 31.40 22.28 20.41
CA SER A 468 32.41 22.36 21.48
C SER A 468 31.93 23.10 22.73
N GLU A 469 30.93 23.99 22.61
CA GLU A 469 30.40 24.74 23.77
C GLU A 469 29.28 23.99 24.52
N ALA A 470 28.55 23.09 23.86
CA ALA A 470 27.39 22.40 24.46
C ALA A 470 27.75 21.21 25.38
N ALA A 471 29.00 20.73 25.36
CA ALA A 471 29.40 19.52 26.10
C ALA A 471 29.71 19.74 27.60
N ARG A 472 29.61 20.97 28.13
CA ARG A 472 30.10 21.28 29.50
C ARG A 472 29.07 21.66 30.55
N ARG A 473 27.78 21.82 30.25
CA ARG A 473 26.76 22.06 31.29
C ARG A 473 25.43 21.39 30.95
N SER A 474 24.94 20.59 31.88
CA SER A 474 23.57 20.09 31.94
C SER A 474 22.59 21.26 31.93
N GLY A 475 22.00 21.54 30.77
CA GLY A 475 21.09 22.66 30.60
C GLY A 475 20.27 22.48 29.33
N VAL A 476 18.98 22.79 29.45
CA VAL A 476 18.00 22.84 28.36
C VAL A 476 18.58 23.64 27.18
N ILE A 477 18.72 22.98 26.02
CA ILE A 477 19.21 23.61 24.79
C ILE A 477 18.06 24.43 24.20
N TYR A 478 18.14 25.76 24.33
CA TYR A 478 17.32 26.69 23.55
C TYR A 478 17.89 26.77 22.13
N GLY A 479 17.40 25.91 21.24
CA GLY A 479 17.82 25.90 19.84
C GLY A 479 17.10 26.96 19.00
N SER A 480 17.83 27.64 18.12
CA SER A 480 17.25 28.59 17.18
C SER A 480 16.50 27.86 16.06
N VAL A 481 15.49 28.48 15.44
CA VAL A 481 14.76 27.95 14.26
C VAL A 481 15.72 27.49 13.15
N SER A 482 16.88 28.14 13.01
CA SER A 482 17.98 27.73 12.13
C SER A 482 18.51 26.32 12.41
N GLU A 483 18.65 25.93 13.68
CA GLU A 483 19.09 24.58 14.05
C GLU A 483 17.99 23.55 13.78
N ALA A 484 16.72 23.87 14.01
CA ALA A 484 15.61 22.99 13.69
C ALA A 484 15.50 22.72 12.18
N ILE A 485 15.72 23.74 11.34
CA ILE A 485 15.74 23.58 9.88
C ILE A 485 16.95 22.76 9.44
N ILE A 486 18.14 23.02 9.98
CA ILE A 486 19.36 22.25 9.66
C ILE A 486 19.22 20.79 10.11
N LEU A 487 18.67 20.52 11.30
CA LEU A 487 18.37 19.17 11.80
C LEU A 487 17.34 18.47 10.92
N THR A 488 16.29 19.16 10.48
CA THR A 488 15.26 18.58 9.60
C THR A 488 15.84 18.25 8.22
N MET A 489 16.64 19.15 7.65
CA MET A 489 17.32 18.91 6.36
C MET A 489 18.38 17.81 6.47
N THR A 490 19.07 17.71 7.61
CA THR A 490 20.07 16.67 7.88
C THR A 490 19.40 15.32 8.09
N ALA A 491 18.30 15.26 8.84
CA ALA A 491 17.48 14.06 9.01
C ALA A 491 16.84 13.61 7.68
N ALA A 492 16.38 14.54 6.84
CA ALA A 492 15.90 14.22 5.50
C ALA A 492 17.02 13.68 4.59
N ARG A 493 18.23 14.25 4.68
CA ARG A 493 19.44 13.75 4.00
C ARG A 493 19.82 12.36 4.49
N GLU A 494 19.88 12.13 5.80
CA GLU A 494 20.22 10.82 6.38
C GLU A 494 19.17 9.76 6.04
N LYS A 495 17.88 10.12 6.04
CA LYS A 495 16.78 9.25 5.61
C LYS A 495 16.87 8.88 4.12
N TYR A 496 17.30 9.82 3.28
CA TYR A 496 17.56 9.56 1.86
C TYR A 496 18.85 8.74 1.63
N LEU A 497 19.91 8.99 2.40
CA LEU A 497 21.13 8.18 2.35
C LEU A 497 20.87 6.75 2.85
N ALA A 498 20.01 6.57 3.84
CA ALA A 498 19.55 5.26 4.28
C ALA A 498 18.75 4.53 3.18
N LEU A 499 17.91 5.24 2.41
CA LEU A 499 17.23 4.67 1.25
C LEU A 499 18.21 4.23 0.15
N LEU A 500 19.25 5.02 -0.12
CA LEU A 500 20.31 4.65 -1.06
C LEU A 500 21.17 3.47 -0.55
N LEU A 501 21.43 3.41 0.76
CA LEU A 501 22.14 2.31 1.41
C LEU A 501 21.31 1.03 1.44
N GLU A 502 19.99 1.13 1.62
CA GLU A 502 19.06 -0.01 1.51
C GLU A 502 18.98 -0.52 0.07
N GLU A 503 18.99 0.36 -0.93
CA GLU A 503 19.11 -0.04 -2.35
C GLU A 503 20.45 -0.74 -2.64
N TYR A 504 21.55 -0.26 -2.03
CA TYR A 504 22.87 -0.90 -2.13
C TYR A 504 22.91 -2.26 -1.44
N HIS A 505 22.28 -2.39 -0.26
CA HIS A 505 22.17 -3.64 0.49
C HIS A 505 21.19 -4.64 -0.15
N ALA A 506 20.12 -4.19 -0.78
CA ALA A 506 19.22 -5.03 -1.57
C ALA A 506 19.96 -5.61 -2.79
N MET A 507 20.84 -4.82 -3.43
CA MET A 507 21.74 -5.32 -4.48
C MET A 507 22.75 -6.33 -3.93
N THR A 508 23.44 -6.04 -2.81
CA THR A 508 24.47 -6.95 -2.26
C THR A 508 23.89 -8.22 -1.64
N ASN A 509 22.71 -8.17 -1.01
CA ASN A 509 22.04 -9.37 -0.48
C ASN A 509 21.46 -10.23 -1.60
N MET A 510 21.04 -9.66 -2.74
CA MET A 510 20.75 -10.46 -3.93
C MET A 510 22.00 -11.20 -4.43
N PHE A 511 23.15 -10.53 -4.53
CA PHE A 511 24.40 -11.18 -4.96
C PHE A 511 24.91 -12.24 -3.96
N SER A 512 24.78 -12.02 -2.65
CA SER A 512 25.19 -12.96 -1.61
C SER A 512 24.29 -14.20 -1.51
N LEU A 513 22.97 -14.03 -1.65
CA LEU A 513 22.03 -15.16 -1.71
C LEU A 513 22.25 -16.00 -2.98
N PHE A 514 22.71 -15.39 -4.08
CA PHE A 514 23.08 -16.07 -5.32
C PHE A 514 24.32 -16.97 -5.19
N HIS A 515 25.34 -16.57 -4.40
CA HIS A 515 26.48 -17.45 -4.12
C HIS A 515 26.11 -18.59 -3.15
N LEU A 516 25.29 -18.32 -2.13
CA LEU A 516 24.91 -19.34 -1.15
C LEU A 516 23.97 -20.43 -1.71
N ILE A 517 23.17 -20.11 -2.73
CA ILE A 517 22.30 -21.07 -3.41
C ILE A 517 23.07 -21.83 -4.50
N SER A 518 24.02 -21.19 -5.20
CA SER A 518 24.88 -21.86 -6.19
C SER A 518 25.82 -22.90 -5.56
N ASP A 519 26.35 -22.63 -4.36
CA ASP A 519 27.26 -23.57 -3.68
C ASP A 519 26.54 -24.76 -3.03
N ARG A 520 25.22 -24.66 -2.76
CA ARG A 520 24.44 -25.78 -2.19
C ARG A 520 23.93 -26.78 -3.23
N THR A 521 23.97 -26.47 -4.53
CA THR A 521 23.51 -27.38 -5.60
C THR A 521 24.62 -28.18 -6.29
N ASN A 522 25.91 -27.91 -6.00
CA ASN A 522 27.05 -28.62 -6.62
C ASN A 522 27.70 -29.69 -5.73
N GLY A 523 27.07 -30.07 -4.62
CA GLY A 523 27.70 -30.87 -3.56
C GLY A 523 27.17 -32.28 -3.33
N TYR A 524 26.51 -32.95 -4.29
CA TYR A 524 26.13 -34.37 -4.12
C TYR A 524 26.05 -35.12 -5.45
N TYR A 525 27.20 -35.53 -6.00
CA TYR A 525 27.31 -36.75 -6.82
C TYR A 525 28.74 -37.30 -6.68
N SER A 526 28.90 -38.38 -5.90
CA SER A 526 30.00 -39.33 -6.06
C SER A 526 29.41 -40.68 -6.46
N PRO A 527 30.04 -41.40 -7.42
CA PRO A 527 29.51 -42.65 -7.93
C PRO A 527 29.90 -43.83 -7.04
N LEU A 528 28.93 -44.68 -6.71
CA LEU A 528 29.17 -46.00 -6.15
C LEU A 528 29.31 -47.00 -7.30
N THR A 529 30.52 -47.52 -7.46
CA THR A 529 30.85 -48.73 -8.23
C THR A 529 30.55 -50.00 -7.42
N ALA A 530 30.11 -51.05 -8.13
CA ALA A 530 30.44 -52.48 -8.00
C ALA A 530 29.19 -53.41 -8.01
N PRO A 531 29.34 -54.68 -8.44
CA PRO A 531 30.45 -55.33 -9.13
C PRO A 531 30.27 -55.43 -10.65
#